data_AF-A0A150PAF5-F1
#
_entry.id   AF-A0A150PAF5-F1
#
_cell.length_a   1.000
_cell.length_b   1.000
_cell.length_c   1.000
_cell.angle_alpha   90.00
_cell.angle_beta   90.00
_cell.angle_gamma   90.00
#
_symmetry.space_group_name_H-M   'P 1'
#
loop_
_entity.id
_entity.type
_entity.pdbx_description
1 polymer ?
#
loop_
_entity_poly.entity_id
_entity_poly.type
_entity_poly.pdbx_seq_one_letter_code
_entity_poly.pdbx_strand_id
1 'polypeptide(L)' 'MLNLATEADLMRLPGIGPAKAAAILALRAKIKRFRKVDDLLRVKGLGRRSLKRLRPLVLIDPPSIGPP' A
#
# COMPACT_ATOMS: atom_id res chain seq x y z
N MET A 1 2.50 -8.08 -1.42
CA MET A 1 1.80 -7.76 -0.17
C MET A 1 2.15 -6.33 0.26
N LEU A 2 1.17 -5.49 0.62
CA LEU A 2 1.42 -4.08 0.92
C LEU A 2 2.34 -3.84 2.13
N ASN A 3 2.25 -4.66 3.19
CA ASN A 3 3.11 -4.47 4.36
C ASN A 3 4.55 -4.95 4.14
N LEU A 4 4.80 -5.76 3.11
CA LEU A 4 6.14 -6.25 2.75
C LEU A 4 6.72 -5.58 1.50
N ALA A 5 5.92 -4.82 0.74
CA ALA A 5 6.36 -4.20 -0.50
C ALA A 5 7.50 -3.20 -0.25
N THR A 6 8.53 -3.27 -1.10
CA THR A 6 9.59 -2.26 -1.17
C THR A 6 9.15 -1.03 -1.96
N GLU A 7 9.94 0.05 -1.92
CA GLU A 7 9.66 1.23 -2.77
C GLU A 7 9.62 0.85 -4.25
N ALA A 8 10.58 0.03 -4.72
CA ALA A 8 10.64 -0.44 -6.09
C ALA A 8 9.42 -1.28 -6.48
N ASP A 9 8.93 -2.15 -5.59
CA ASP A 9 7.71 -2.93 -5.85
C ASP A 9 6.48 -2.04 -5.98
N LEU A 10 6.39 -1.00 -5.15
CA LEU A 10 5.29 -0.03 -5.23
C LEU A 10 5.35 0.79 -6.52
N MET A 11 6.53 1.17 -6.99
CA MET A 11 6.72 1.90 -8.25
C MET A 11 6.38 1.09 -9.50
N ARG A 12 6.32 -0.25 -9.41
CA ARG A 12 5.82 -1.10 -10.50
C ARG A 12 4.30 -0.99 -10.67
N LEU A 13 3.59 -0.42 -9.71
CA LEU A 13 2.14 -0.28 -9.77
C LEU A 13 1.73 0.91 -10.66
N PRO A 14 0.66 0.75 -11.47
CA PRO A 14 0.24 1.78 -12.41
C PRO A 14 -0.16 3.07 -11.68
N GLY A 15 0.50 4.17 -12.05
CA GLY A 15 0.23 5.50 -11.48
C GLY A 15 0.85 5.75 -10.10
N ILE A 16 1.75 4.87 -9.64
CA ILE A 16 2.60 5.06 -8.46
C ILE A 16 4.03 5.41 -8.92
N GLY A 17 4.37 6.69 -8.81
CA GLY A 17 5.75 7.16 -8.97
C GLY A 17 6.49 7.23 -7.64
N PRO A 18 7.76 7.71 -7.64
CA PRO A 18 8.61 7.71 -6.45
C PRO A 18 7.98 8.48 -5.28
N ALA A 19 7.40 9.66 -5.54
CA ALA A 19 6.74 10.44 -4.50
C ALA A 19 5.56 9.69 -3.81
N LYS A 20 4.79 8.89 -4.58
CA LYS A 20 3.68 8.11 -4.02
C LYS A 20 4.19 6.87 -3.30
N ALA A 21 5.22 6.21 -3.82
CA ALA A 21 5.83 5.05 -3.18
C ALA A 21 6.40 5.45 -1.80
N ALA A 22 7.19 6.52 -1.73
CA ALA A 22 7.68 7.09 -0.48
C ALA A 22 6.54 7.44 0.49
N ALA A 23 5.45 8.06 0.01
CA ALA A 23 4.31 8.41 0.84
C ALA A 23 3.53 7.17 1.37
N ILE A 24 3.45 6.08 0.59
CA ILE A 24 2.89 4.80 1.03
C ILE A 24 3.75 4.20 2.14
N LEU A 25 5.07 4.20 1.99
CA LEU A 25 6.00 3.69 3.01
C LEU A 25 5.95 4.52 4.30
N ALA A 26 5.93 5.84 4.18
CA ALA A 26 5.77 6.75 5.32
C ALA A 26 4.44 6.52 6.06
N LEU A 27 3.34 6.33 5.30
CA LEU A 27 2.05 6.00 5.88
C LEU A 27 2.12 4.66 6.62
N ARG A 28 2.72 3.62 6.01
CA ARG A 28 2.90 2.29 6.63
C ARG A 28 3.62 2.40 7.97
N ALA A 29 4.72 3.14 8.02
CA ALA A 29 5.47 3.38 9.26
C ALA A 29 4.60 4.08 10.32
N LYS A 30 3.81 5.09 9.93
CA LYS A 30 2.94 5.84 10.84
C LYS A 30 1.80 4.99 11.41
N ILE A 31 1.18 4.13 10.60
CA ILE A 31 0.02 3.32 11.02
C ILE A 31 0.39 1.90 11.46
N LYS A 32 1.69 1.60 11.51
CA LYS A 32 2.33 0.30 11.72
C LYS A 32 2.08 -0.73 10.62
N ARG A 33 0.83 -0.86 10.14
CA ARG A 33 0.44 -1.77 9.06
C ARG A 33 -0.83 -1.33 8.35
N PHE A 34 -0.93 -1.63 7.07
CA PHE A 34 -2.18 -1.59 6.32
C PHE A 34 -3.08 -2.75 6.76
N ARG A 35 -4.34 -2.47 7.07
CA ARG A 35 -5.35 -3.50 7.40
C ARG A 35 -6.25 -3.81 6.21
N LYS A 36 -6.40 -2.85 5.31
CA LYS A 36 -7.20 -2.96 4.09
C LYS A 36 -6.57 -2.12 2.99
N VAL A 37 -6.86 -2.49 1.74
CA VAL A 37 -6.33 -1.76 0.57
C VAL A 37 -6.79 -0.29 0.56
N ASP A 38 -8.00 0.00 1.07
CA ASP A 38 -8.56 1.36 1.18
C ASP A 38 -7.73 2.31 2.06
N ASP A 39 -6.88 1.79 2.96
CA ASP A 39 -5.98 2.62 3.74
C ASP A 39 -5.01 3.43 2.84
N LEU A 40 -4.77 2.97 1.60
CA LEU A 40 -4.01 3.71 0.59
C LEU A 40 -4.66 5.05 0.20
N LEU A 41 -5.96 5.26 0.43
CA LEU A 41 -6.62 6.56 0.19
C LEU A 41 -6.15 7.65 1.15
N ARG A 42 -5.46 7.28 2.23
CA ARG A 42 -4.84 8.23 3.17
C ARG A 42 -3.54 8.82 2.61
N VAL A 43 -3.02 8.27 1.50
CA VAL A 43 -1.84 8.78 0.82
C VAL A 43 -2.24 9.99 -0.04
N LYS A 44 -1.59 11.13 0.21
CA LYS A 44 -1.83 12.36 -0.56
C LYS A 44 -1.57 12.11 -2.05
N GLY A 45 -2.54 12.47 -2.90
CA GLY A 45 -2.46 12.26 -4.35
C GLY A 45 -2.86 10.85 -4.83
N LEU A 46 -3.35 9.97 -3.95
CA LEU A 46 -3.94 8.68 -4.30
C LEU A 46 -5.46 8.73 -4.13
N GLY A 47 -6.16 8.93 -5.26
CA GLY A 47 -7.62 9.00 -5.28
C GLY A 47 -8.30 7.66 -5.57
N ARG A 48 -9.64 7.62 -5.45
CA ARG A 48 -10.48 6.44 -5.71
C ARG A 48 -10.24 5.81 -7.10
N ARG A 49 -9.97 6.63 -8.13
CA ARG A 49 -9.68 6.15 -9.49
C ARG A 49 -8.40 5.33 -9.54
N SER A 50 -7.34 5.80 -8.88
CA SER A 50 -6.08 5.06 -8.74
C SER A 50 -6.30 3.80 -7.92
N LEU A 51 -7.00 3.90 -6.77
CA LEU A 51 -7.29 2.75 -5.92
C LEU A 51 -8.03 1.63 -6.68
N LYS A 52 -9.02 1.95 -7.51
CA LYS A 52 -9.73 0.95 -8.32
C LYS A 52 -8.79 0.14 -9.23
N ARG A 53 -7.75 0.78 -9.78
CA ARG A 53 -6.73 0.12 -10.62
C ARG A 53 -5.73 -0.69 -9.80
N LEU A 54 -5.41 -0.22 -8.60
CA LEU A 54 -4.44 -0.86 -7.71
C LEU A 54 -5.02 -2.08 -6.98
N ARG A 55 -6.30 -2.02 -6.59
CA ARG A 55 -7.01 -3.07 -5.84
C ARG A 55 -6.75 -4.50 -6.33
N PRO A 56 -6.87 -4.83 -7.63
CA PRO A 56 -6.62 -6.19 -8.10
C PRO A 56 -5.12 -6.59 -8.11
N LEU A 57 -4.20 -5.63 -7.98
CA LEU A 57 -2.75 -5.84 -8.07
C LEU A 57 -2.06 -5.91 -6.71
N VAL A 58 -2.79 -5.60 -5.64
CA VAL A 58 -2.23 -5.51 -4.29
C VAL A 58 -3.02 -6.38 -3.34
N LEU A 59 -2.29 -7.02 -2.43
CA LEU A 59 -2.85 -7.86 -1.38
C LEU A 59 -2.39 -7.32 -0.02
N ILE A 60 -3.27 -7.44 0.97
CA ILE A 60 -2.89 -7.34 2.38
C ILE A 60 -2.37 -8.71 2.80
N ASP A 61 -1.25 -8.75 3.50
CA ASP A 61 -0.78 -9.96 4.16
C ASP A 61 -1.91 -10.54 5.02
N PRO A 62 -2.08 -11.87 5.04
CA PRO A 62 -2.99 -12.48 5.99
C PRO A 62 -2.59 -12.00 7.40
N PRO A 63 -3.57 -11.83 8.33
CA PRO A 63 -3.22 -11.53 9.71
C PRO A 63 -2.18 -12.55 10.14
N SER A 64 -1.03 -12.08 10.61
CA SER A 64 -0.03 -12.94 11.21
C SER A 64 -0.68 -13.62 12.40
N ILE A 65 -1.25 -14.81 12.16
CA ILE A 65 -1.58 -15.77 13.20
C ILE A 65 -0.20 -16.14 13.72
N GLY A 66 0.19 -15.53 14.84
CA GLY A 66 1.39 -15.99 15.55
C GLY A 66 1.23 -17.49 15.87
N PRO A 67 2.33 -18.23 16.06
CA PRO A 67 2.20 -19.56 16.63
C PRO A 67 1.36 -19.48 17.92
N PRO A 68 0.50 -20.48 18.19
CA PRO A 68 -0.34 -20.52 19.38
C PRO A 68 0.47 -20.38 20.67
#